data_AF-A0A9P6T6M8-F1
#
_entry.id   AF-A0A9P6T6M8-F1
#
_cell.length_a   1.000
_cell.length_b   1.000
_cell.length_c   1.000
_cell.angle_alpha   90.00
_cell.angle_beta   90.00
_cell.angle_gamma   90.00
#
_symmetry.space_group_name_H-M   'P 1'
#
loop_
_entity.id
_entity.type
_entity.pdbx_description
1 polymer ?
#
loop_
_entity_poly.entity_id
_entity_poly.type
_entity_poly.pdbx_seq_one_letter_code
_entity_poly.pdbx_strand_id
1 'polypeptide(L)'
;MGYVFYSAKTKVMAVLLILNGKTDIEVRTAIADNPCSKSIDRWVALYERTRWVIRDPAEYDQQGRPTFFWDEDREFICALVAENPMLFLDEIWEAIYDKTGLLPSLETVHLEITTRLEITCKKARTFNTRKNFYQRAVYQALLQYIPAEMFVFTDESAICERDLIRVYGCSPSNEPVTRWVRRSNQ
;
A
#
# COMPACT_ATOMS: atom_id res chain seq x y z
N MET A 1 -1.47 16.22 -29.20
CA MET A 1 -1.82 17.48 -28.52
C MET A 1 -1.78 17.23 -27.02
N GLY A 2 -0.94 17.95 -26.29
CA GLY A 2 -0.87 17.84 -24.82
C GLY A 2 -2.13 18.38 -24.15
N TYR A 3 -2.41 17.91 -22.94
CA TYR A 3 -3.47 18.45 -22.09
C TYR A 3 -3.13 19.90 -21.70
N VAL A 4 -4.08 20.82 -21.88
CA VAL A 4 -3.97 22.21 -21.42
C VAL A 4 -4.99 22.40 -20.29
N PHE A 5 -4.49 22.77 -19.12
CA PHE A 5 -5.33 23.06 -17.97
C PHE A 5 -5.99 24.43 -18.13
N TYR A 6 -7.33 24.47 -18.03
CA TYR A 6 -8.10 25.72 -18.00
C TYR A 6 -8.83 25.81 -16.67
N SER A 7 -8.77 26.99 -16.05
CA SER A 7 -9.47 27.23 -14.79
C SER A 7 -10.99 27.08 -14.94
N ALA A 8 -11.66 26.72 -13.85
CA ALA A 8 -13.13 26.68 -13.78
C ALA A 8 -13.77 27.99 -14.30
N LYS A 9 -13.21 29.14 -13.87
CA LYS A 9 -13.66 30.47 -14.27
C LYS A 9 -13.57 30.68 -15.79
N THR A 10 -12.47 30.24 -16.40
CA THR A 10 -12.23 30.32 -17.85
C THR A 10 -13.31 29.55 -18.62
N LYS A 11 -13.62 28.32 -18.18
CA LYS A 11 -14.65 27.48 -18.80
C LYS A 11 -16.03 28.12 -18.70
N VAL A 12 -16.40 28.59 -17.51
CA VAL A 12 -17.69 29.26 -17.25
C VAL A 12 -17.83 30.52 -18.10
N MET A 13 -16.79 31.35 -18.16
CA MET A 13 -16.80 32.56 -18.97
C MET A 13 -16.97 32.24 -20.46
N ALA A 14 -16.30 31.21 -20.97
CA ALA A 14 -16.44 30.79 -22.37
C ALA A 14 -17.88 30.39 -22.69
N VAL A 15 -18.50 29.53 -21.86
CA VAL A 15 -19.89 29.10 -22.05
C VAL A 15 -20.85 30.28 -21.95
N LEU A 16 -20.69 31.16 -20.97
CA LEU A 16 -21.55 32.35 -20.81
C LEU A 16 -21.47 33.29 -22.02
N LEU A 17 -20.29 33.51 -22.58
CA LEU A 17 -20.14 34.38 -23.76
C LEU A 17 -20.80 33.77 -25.00
N ILE A 18 -20.69 32.45 -25.21
CA ILE A 18 -21.39 31.75 -26.29
C ILE A 18 -22.92 31.86 -26.11
N LEU A 19 -23.43 31.66 -24.89
CA LEU A 19 -24.86 31.79 -24.59
C LEU A 19 -25.39 33.22 -24.83
N ASN A 20 -24.52 34.23 -24.67
CA ASN A 20 -24.83 35.63 -24.99
C ASN A 20 -24.68 35.96 -26.48
N GLY A 21 -24.55 34.96 -27.36
CA GLY A 21 -24.51 35.12 -28.81
C GLY A 21 -23.14 35.54 -29.36
N LYS A 22 -22.06 35.40 -28.59
CA LYS A 22 -20.70 35.64 -29.09
C LYS A 22 -20.22 34.48 -29.94
N THR A 23 -19.45 34.80 -30.97
CA THR A 23 -18.79 33.82 -31.83
C THR A 23 -17.53 33.27 -31.16
N ASP A 24 -17.10 32.07 -31.56
CA ASP A 24 -15.86 31.44 -31.08
C ASP A 24 -14.64 32.38 -31.16
N ILE A 25 -14.53 33.17 -32.22
CA ILE A 25 -13.41 34.10 -32.43
C ILE A 25 -13.43 35.20 -31.36
N GLU A 26 -14.61 35.76 -31.07
CA GLU A 26 -14.78 36.78 -30.03
C GLU A 26 -14.49 36.22 -28.63
N VAL A 27 -14.95 35.01 -28.34
CA VAL A 27 -14.70 34.33 -27.05
C VAL A 27 -13.20 34.11 -26.82
N ARG A 28 -12.50 33.64 -27.84
CA ARG A 28 -11.05 33.40 -27.77
C ARG A 28 -10.23 34.68 -27.59
N THR A 29 -10.73 35.78 -28.15
CA THR A 29 -10.08 37.10 -28.02
C THR A 29 -10.39 37.74 -26.65
N ALA A 30 -11.57 37.47 -26.09
CA ALA A 30 -11.99 38.01 -24.80
C ALA A 30 -11.39 37.28 -23.59
N ILE A 31 -10.98 36.01 -23.75
CA ILE A 31 -10.44 35.18 -22.68
C ILE A 31 -8.91 35.13 -22.77
N ALA A 32 -8.23 35.57 -21.70
CA ALA A 32 -6.76 35.62 -21.63
C ALA A 32 -6.08 34.27 -21.91
N ASP A 33 -6.69 33.16 -21.49
CA ASP A 33 -6.16 31.81 -21.69
C ASP A 33 -6.27 31.30 -23.14
N ASN A 34 -6.94 32.04 -24.04
CA ASN A 34 -7.14 31.75 -25.47
C ASN A 34 -7.45 30.25 -25.76
N PRO A 35 -8.58 29.72 -25.25
CA PRO A 35 -8.92 28.32 -25.44
C PRO A 35 -9.10 27.97 -26.92
N CYS A 36 -8.75 26.75 -27.31
CA CYS A 36 -9.02 26.30 -28.67
C CYS A 36 -10.53 26.05 -28.87
N SER A 37 -11.02 26.25 -30.10
CA SER A 37 -12.45 26.06 -30.46
C SER A 37 -12.97 24.68 -30.02
N LYS A 38 -12.19 23.60 -30.23
CA LYS A 38 -12.53 22.24 -29.75
C LYS A 38 -12.77 22.13 -28.24
N SER A 39 -12.08 22.94 -27.42
CA SER A 39 -12.32 22.97 -25.97
C SER A 39 -13.61 23.71 -25.64
N ILE A 40 -13.88 24.82 -26.33
CA ILE A 40 -15.12 25.59 -26.18
C ILE A 40 -16.31 24.70 -26.56
N ASP A 41 -16.26 24.04 -27.71
CA ASP A 41 -17.29 23.09 -28.18
C ASP A 41 -17.59 22.02 -27.13
N ARG A 42 -16.54 21.44 -26.51
CA ARG A 42 -16.69 20.42 -25.46
C ARG A 42 -17.38 20.97 -24.22
N TRP A 43 -17.08 22.20 -23.81
CA TRP A 43 -17.70 22.82 -22.64
C TRP A 43 -19.15 23.20 -22.90
N VAL A 44 -19.46 23.72 -24.09
CA VAL A 44 -20.84 24.04 -24.52
C VAL A 44 -21.66 22.76 -24.62
N ALA A 45 -21.16 21.71 -25.28
CA ALA A 45 -21.85 20.42 -25.37
C ALA A 45 -22.10 19.78 -23.99
N LEU A 46 -21.14 19.92 -23.06
CA LEU A 46 -21.35 19.47 -21.68
C LEU A 46 -22.48 20.27 -21.03
N TYR A 47 -22.46 21.60 -21.14
CA TYR A 47 -23.48 22.48 -20.57
C TYR A 47 -24.87 22.24 -21.17
N GLU A 48 -24.98 22.01 -22.47
CA GLU A 48 -26.26 21.69 -23.12
C GLU A 48 -26.85 20.37 -22.58
N ARG A 49 -26.00 19.38 -22.29
CA ARG A 49 -26.42 18.07 -21.80
C ARG A 49 -26.76 18.04 -20.31
N THR A 50 -25.94 18.67 -19.47
CA THR A 50 -26.05 18.53 -18.00
C THR A 50 -26.40 19.83 -17.27
N ARG A 51 -26.43 20.97 -17.99
CA ARG A 51 -26.49 22.34 -17.43
C ARG A 51 -25.30 22.71 -16.55
N TRP A 52 -24.24 21.91 -16.57
CA TRP A 52 -23.01 22.16 -15.82
C TRP A 52 -21.84 22.42 -16.77
N VAL A 53 -20.96 23.35 -16.39
CA VAL A 53 -19.76 23.68 -17.18
C VAL A 53 -18.54 22.84 -16.75
N ILE A 54 -18.58 22.30 -15.53
CA ILE A 54 -17.54 21.46 -14.94
C ILE A 54 -18.20 20.12 -14.63
N ARG A 55 -17.61 19.03 -15.10
CA ARG A 55 -18.08 17.67 -14.79
C ARG A 55 -17.74 17.34 -13.34
N ASP A 56 -18.63 16.64 -12.66
CA ASP A 56 -18.34 16.13 -11.32
C ASP A 56 -17.08 15.23 -11.36
N PRO A 57 -16.06 15.48 -10.53
CA PRO A 57 -14.95 14.56 -10.31
C PRO A 57 -15.37 13.09 -10.12
N ALA A 58 -16.52 12.84 -9.47
CA ALA A 58 -17.02 11.49 -9.23
C ALA A 58 -17.57 10.79 -10.50
N GLU A 59 -17.94 11.55 -11.53
CA GLU A 59 -18.46 11.03 -12.80
C GLU A 59 -17.39 10.80 -13.87
N TYR A 60 -16.13 11.14 -13.59
CA TYR A 60 -15.06 10.78 -14.51
C TYR A 60 -14.89 9.27 -14.48
N ASP A 61 -14.89 8.65 -15.66
CA ASP A 61 -14.42 7.27 -15.80
C ASP A 61 -13.05 7.20 -15.12
N GLN A 62 -12.78 6.14 -14.35
CA GLN A 62 -11.48 5.94 -13.73
C GLN A 62 -10.42 5.87 -14.84
N GLN A 63 -9.76 6.99 -15.11
CA GLN A 63 -8.66 7.07 -16.04
C GLN A 63 -7.38 6.78 -15.27
N GLY A 64 -6.94 5.54 -15.34
CA GLY A 64 -5.71 5.07 -14.71
C GLY A 64 -5.15 3.85 -15.45
N ARG A 65 -3.89 3.51 -15.14
CA ARG A 65 -3.30 2.26 -15.62
C ARG A 65 -4.15 1.11 -15.05
N PRO A 66 -4.59 0.15 -15.88
CA PRO A 66 -5.31 -1.02 -15.41
C PRO A 66 -4.53 -1.69 -14.28
N THR A 67 -5.23 -2.15 -13.26
CA THR A 67 -4.62 -2.86 -12.14
C THR A 67 -4.09 -4.20 -12.64
N PHE A 68 -2.82 -4.50 -12.33
CA PHE A 68 -2.19 -5.75 -12.77
C PHE A 68 -2.77 -6.98 -12.05
N PHE A 69 -3.23 -6.78 -10.80
CA PHE A 69 -3.80 -7.82 -9.95
C PHE A 69 -5.32 -7.68 -9.85
N TRP A 70 -6.00 -8.81 -9.95
CA TRP A 70 -7.43 -8.94 -9.67
C TRP A 70 -7.68 -9.17 -8.19
N ASP A 71 -8.93 -9.08 -7.76
CA ASP A 71 -9.29 -9.27 -6.35
C ASP A 71 -8.98 -10.70 -5.87
N GLU A 72 -9.13 -11.71 -6.73
CA GLU A 72 -8.76 -13.10 -6.44
C GLU A 72 -7.25 -13.29 -6.20
N ASP A 73 -6.41 -12.47 -6.84
CA ASP A 73 -4.95 -12.51 -6.65
C ASP A 73 -4.60 -11.87 -5.30
N ARG A 74 -5.26 -10.76 -4.97
CA ARG A 74 -5.09 -10.06 -3.70
C ARG A 74 -5.49 -10.94 -2.51
N GLU A 75 -6.61 -11.63 -2.60
CA GLU A 75 -7.06 -12.56 -1.56
C GLU A 75 -6.03 -13.69 -1.34
N PHE A 76 -5.44 -14.20 -2.42
CA PHE A 76 -4.38 -15.19 -2.32
C PHE A 76 -3.11 -14.66 -1.68
N ILE A 77 -2.66 -13.46 -2.04
CA ILE A 77 -1.49 -12.84 -1.40
C ILE A 77 -1.73 -12.67 0.10
N CYS A 78 -2.93 -12.21 0.51
CA CYS A 78 -3.30 -12.09 1.91
C CYS A 78 -3.27 -13.45 2.64
N ALA A 79 -3.85 -14.50 2.03
CA ALA A 79 -3.84 -15.84 2.60
C ALA A 79 -2.41 -16.40 2.74
N LEU A 80 -1.58 -16.22 1.71
CA LEU A 80 -0.19 -16.65 1.68
C LEU A 80 0.64 -15.99 2.79
N VAL A 81 0.50 -14.67 2.95
CA VAL A 81 1.19 -13.91 4.01
C VAL A 81 0.66 -14.29 5.40
N ALA A 82 -0.64 -14.57 5.54
CA ALA A 82 -1.21 -15.01 6.80
C ALA A 82 -0.70 -16.39 7.24
N GLU A 83 -0.54 -17.32 6.30
CA GLU A 83 0.00 -18.66 6.56
C GLU A 83 1.50 -18.61 6.88
N ASN A 84 2.27 -17.86 6.09
CA ASN A 84 3.70 -17.70 6.29
C ASN A 84 4.12 -16.23 6.21
N PRO A 85 4.08 -15.50 7.34
CA PRO A 85 4.46 -14.09 7.36
C PRO A 85 5.95 -13.88 7.11
N MET A 86 6.78 -14.92 7.17
CA MET A 86 8.23 -14.80 7.02
C MET A 86 8.70 -14.89 5.56
N LEU A 87 7.77 -14.89 4.60
CA LEU A 87 8.11 -14.92 3.17
C LEU A 87 8.78 -13.62 2.72
N PHE A 88 9.79 -13.78 1.89
CA PHE A 88 10.41 -12.66 1.18
C PHE A 88 9.57 -12.24 -0.03
N LEU A 89 9.85 -11.06 -0.56
CA LEU A 89 9.11 -10.50 -1.68
C LEU A 89 9.24 -11.35 -2.96
N ASP A 90 10.41 -11.92 -3.20
CA ASP A 90 10.70 -12.85 -4.31
C ASP A 90 9.96 -14.18 -4.15
N GLU A 91 9.86 -14.71 -2.93
CA GLU A 91 9.07 -15.91 -2.65
C GLU A 91 7.56 -15.66 -2.86
N ILE A 92 7.06 -14.49 -2.46
CA ILE A 92 5.67 -14.09 -2.74
C ILE A 92 5.46 -13.93 -4.25
N TRP A 93 6.42 -13.33 -4.95
CA TRP A 93 6.39 -13.18 -6.40
C TRP A 93 6.36 -14.54 -7.12
N GLU A 94 7.18 -15.49 -6.68
CA GLU A 94 7.23 -16.86 -7.23
C GLU A 94 5.88 -17.58 -7.00
N ALA A 95 5.31 -17.48 -5.80
CA ALA A 95 4.00 -18.06 -5.49
C ALA A 95 2.86 -17.45 -6.33
N ILE A 96 2.92 -16.15 -6.62
CA ILE A 96 1.97 -15.48 -7.53
C ILE A 96 2.12 -16.05 -8.95
N TYR A 97 3.35 -16.19 -9.43
CA TYR A 97 3.65 -16.73 -10.75
C TYR A 97 3.12 -18.16 -10.89
N ASP A 98 3.37 -19.02 -9.91
CA ASP A 98 2.92 -20.41 -9.91
C ASP A 98 1.39 -20.53 -9.95
N LYS A 99 0.68 -19.64 -9.25
CA LYS A 99 -0.79 -19.63 -9.24
C LYS A 99 -1.40 -19.09 -10.54
N THR A 100 -0.89 -17.97 -11.03
CA THR A 100 -1.58 -17.14 -12.04
C THR A 100 -0.94 -17.17 -13.42
N GLY A 101 0.32 -17.61 -13.51
CA GLY A 101 1.17 -17.48 -14.69
C GLY A 101 1.58 -16.03 -14.99
N LEU A 102 1.26 -15.08 -14.11
CA LEU A 102 1.59 -13.67 -14.31
C LEU A 102 3.02 -13.38 -13.86
N LEU A 103 3.73 -12.58 -14.67
CA LEU A 103 5.08 -12.09 -14.38
C LEU A 103 5.06 -10.58 -14.08
N PRO A 104 4.52 -10.14 -12.93
CA PRO A 104 4.67 -8.76 -12.49
C PRO A 104 6.14 -8.44 -12.26
N SER A 105 6.54 -7.18 -12.25
CA SER A 105 7.85 -6.82 -11.70
C SER A 105 7.82 -6.93 -10.17
N LEU A 106 8.97 -7.16 -9.53
CA LEU A 106 9.07 -7.18 -8.06
C LEU A 106 8.54 -5.89 -7.43
N GLU A 107 8.79 -4.74 -8.06
CA GLU A 107 8.29 -3.44 -7.61
C GLU A 107 6.77 -3.35 -7.71
N THR A 108 6.17 -3.99 -8.70
CA THR A 108 4.71 -4.03 -8.87
C THR A 108 4.08 -4.85 -7.74
N VAL A 109 4.68 -5.99 -7.39
CA VAL A 109 4.25 -6.79 -6.23
C VAL A 109 4.41 -5.99 -4.93
N HIS A 110 5.57 -5.35 -4.73
CA HIS A 110 5.83 -4.55 -3.54
C HIS A 110 4.82 -3.41 -3.38
N LEU A 111 4.54 -2.67 -4.45
CA LEU A 111 3.57 -1.59 -4.44
C LEU A 111 2.17 -2.11 -4.11
N GLU A 112 1.75 -3.23 -4.70
CA GLU A 112 0.44 -3.82 -4.43
C GLU A 112 0.30 -4.21 -2.95
N ILE A 113 1.30 -4.93 -2.42
CA ILE A 113 1.34 -5.37 -1.02
C ILE A 113 1.28 -4.18 -0.06
N THR A 114 2.09 -3.14 -0.30
CA THR A 114 2.22 -2.01 0.62
C THR A 114 1.08 -1.01 0.52
N THR A 115 0.64 -0.67 -0.70
CA THR A 115 -0.33 0.42 -0.91
C THR A 115 -1.77 -0.05 -0.93
N ARG A 116 -2.05 -1.25 -1.44
CA ARG A 116 -3.43 -1.75 -1.57
C ARG A 116 -3.82 -2.77 -0.52
N LEU A 117 -2.90 -3.65 -0.15
CA LEU A 117 -3.14 -4.64 0.90
C LEU A 117 -2.76 -4.12 2.29
N GLU A 118 -2.09 -2.97 2.36
CA GLU A 118 -1.61 -2.36 3.61
C GLU A 118 -0.75 -3.33 4.45
N ILE A 119 -0.08 -4.28 3.79
CA ILE A 119 0.83 -5.24 4.44
C ILE A 119 2.21 -4.60 4.52
N THR A 120 2.81 -4.68 5.70
CA THR A 120 4.11 -4.08 5.99
C THR A 120 5.06 -5.12 6.57
N CYS A 121 6.33 -5.03 6.16
CA CYS A 121 7.38 -5.90 6.68
C CYS A 121 7.95 -5.28 7.97
N LYS A 122 7.89 -6.02 9.08
CA LYS A 122 8.29 -5.57 10.41
C LYS A 122 9.24 -6.56 11.04
N LYS A 123 10.03 -6.10 12.01
CA LYS A 123 10.90 -6.97 12.78
C LYS A 123 10.04 -7.92 13.62
N ALA A 124 10.14 -9.22 13.36
CA ALA A 124 9.36 -10.24 14.06
C ALA A 124 9.83 -10.36 15.51
N ARG A 125 8.87 -10.38 16.44
CA ARG A 125 9.15 -10.64 17.85
C ARG A 125 9.48 -12.11 18.04
N THR A 126 10.68 -12.40 18.53
CA THR A 126 11.09 -13.77 18.83
C THR A 126 10.39 -14.25 20.10
N PHE A 127 9.55 -15.29 19.96
CA PHE A 127 8.94 -15.97 21.09
C PHE A 127 9.57 -17.35 21.28
N ASN A 128 10.03 -17.62 22.50
CA ASN A 128 10.57 -18.92 22.88
C ASN A 128 9.42 -19.77 23.44
N THR A 129 9.04 -20.82 22.70
CA THR A 129 7.96 -21.74 23.05
C THR A 129 8.21 -22.51 24.34
N ARG A 130 9.47 -22.62 24.79
CA ARG A 130 9.84 -23.30 26.04
C ARG A 130 9.65 -22.42 27.29
N LYS A 131 9.28 -21.14 27.14
CA LYS A 131 9.02 -20.27 28.29
C LYS A 131 7.72 -20.68 28.98
N ASN A 132 7.84 -21.21 30.19
CA ASN A 132 6.71 -21.52 31.05
C ASN A 132 6.53 -20.42 32.12
N PHE A 133 5.42 -19.68 32.04
CA PHE A 133 5.14 -18.57 32.97
C PHE A 133 4.94 -19.04 34.42
N TYR A 134 4.35 -20.22 34.61
CA TYR A 134 4.11 -20.77 35.94
C TYR A 134 5.45 -21.11 36.62
N GLN A 135 6.32 -21.85 35.93
CA GLN A 135 7.65 -22.16 36.46
C GLN A 135 8.49 -20.91 36.72
N ARG A 136 8.39 -19.91 35.84
CA ARG A 136 9.06 -18.60 36.06
C ARG A 136 8.56 -17.91 37.32
N ALA A 137 7.25 -17.90 37.55
CA ALA A 137 6.66 -17.28 38.74
C ALA A 137 7.06 -18.02 40.03
N VAL A 138 7.04 -19.35 40.02
CA VAL A 138 7.51 -20.18 41.15
C VAL A 138 8.97 -19.90 41.46
N TYR A 139 9.83 -19.88 40.44
CA TYR A 139 11.25 -19.56 40.60
C TYR A 139 11.47 -18.15 41.16
N GLN A 140 10.73 -17.15 40.67
CA GLN A 140 10.80 -15.78 41.18
C GLN A 140 10.38 -15.68 42.65
N ALA A 141 9.35 -16.42 43.07
CA ALA A 141 8.92 -16.47 44.47
C ALA A 141 9.98 -17.12 45.38
N LEU A 142 10.69 -18.15 44.90
CA LEU A 142 11.80 -18.76 45.65
C LEU A 142 12.96 -17.79 45.87
N LEU A 143 13.24 -16.93 44.88
CA LEU A 143 14.35 -15.99 44.92
C LEU A 143 14.03 -14.67 45.64
N GLN A 144 12.77 -14.41 46.02
CA GLN A 144 12.35 -13.09 46.49
C GLN A 144 13.08 -12.58 47.75
N TYR A 145 13.68 -13.48 48.53
CA TYR A 145 14.39 -13.16 49.77
C TYR A 145 15.93 -13.25 49.64
N ILE A 146 16.44 -13.61 48.46
CA ILE A 146 17.88 -13.72 48.22
C ILE A 146 18.37 -12.37 47.68
N PRO A 147 19.35 -11.71 48.33
CA PRO A 147 19.86 -10.43 47.87
C PRO A 147 20.60 -10.57 46.53
N ALA A 148 20.55 -9.50 45.73
CA ALA A 148 21.11 -9.49 44.38
C ALA A 148 22.62 -9.84 44.35
N GLU A 149 23.35 -9.48 45.41
CA GLU A 149 24.80 -9.66 45.57
C GLU A 149 25.24 -11.13 45.61
N MET A 150 24.32 -12.05 45.94
CA MET A 150 24.62 -13.48 46.02
C MET A 150 24.45 -14.20 44.68
N PHE A 151 23.91 -13.54 43.64
CA PHE A 151 23.75 -14.16 42.34
C PHE A 151 25.00 -14.00 41.49
N VAL A 152 25.55 -15.14 41.05
CA VAL A 152 26.57 -15.20 40.01
C VAL A 152 25.93 -15.89 38.80
N PHE A 153 25.82 -15.15 37.69
CA PHE A 153 25.27 -15.68 36.45
C PHE A 153 26.41 -16.04 35.49
N THR A 154 26.39 -17.27 35.01
CA THR A 154 27.27 -17.75 33.94
C THR A 154 26.40 -18.23 32.78
N ASP A 155 26.71 -17.80 31.57
CA ASP A 155 26.01 -18.23 30.36
C ASP A 155 27.03 -18.67 29.30
N GLU A 156 26.65 -19.65 28.51
CA GLU A 156 27.43 -20.13 27.38
C GLU A 156 26.93 -19.43 26.11
N SER A 157 27.68 -18.44 25.63
CA SER A 157 27.39 -17.80 24.35
C SER A 157 28.02 -18.60 23.21
N ALA A 158 27.20 -19.35 22.47
CA ALA A 158 27.63 -19.97 21.22
C ALA A 158 27.74 -18.89 20.12
N ILE A 159 28.89 -18.84 19.42
CA ILE A 159 29.03 -18.04 18.20
C ILE A 159 28.22 -18.75 17.11
N CYS A 160 27.19 -18.09 16.61
CA CYS A 160 26.38 -18.61 15.52
C CYS A 160 26.59 -17.74 14.29
N GLU A 161 27.37 -18.22 13.31
CA GLU A 161 27.66 -17.56 12.02
C GLU A 161 26.44 -17.51 11.06
N ARG A 162 25.21 -17.62 11.57
CA ARG A 162 24.03 -17.74 10.70
C ARG A 162 23.47 -16.38 10.33
N ASP A 163 23.86 -15.90 9.14
CA ASP A 163 23.17 -14.87 8.35
C ASP A 163 21.77 -15.30 7.86
N LEU A 164 21.42 -16.58 8.03
CA LEU A 164 20.17 -17.19 7.53
C LEU A 164 18.96 -17.00 8.45
N ILE A 165 19.08 -16.20 9.50
CA ILE A 165 17.99 -16.00 10.44
C ILE A 165 17.03 -14.95 9.87
N ARG A 166 15.84 -15.39 9.43
CA ARG A 166 14.76 -14.46 9.08
C ARG A 166 14.32 -13.68 10.31
N VAL A 167 14.64 -12.38 10.34
CA VAL A 167 14.31 -11.47 11.45
C VAL A 167 13.06 -10.65 11.15
N TYR A 168 12.71 -10.51 9.88
CA TYR A 168 11.56 -9.74 9.42
C TYR A 168 10.44 -10.67 8.95
N GLY A 169 9.21 -10.21 9.14
CA GLY A 169 8.04 -10.82 8.53
C GLY A 169 6.97 -9.78 8.22
N CYS A 170 6.05 -10.15 7.37
CA CYS A 170 4.96 -9.34 6.86
C CYS A 170 3.68 -9.58 7.66
N SER A 171 2.97 -8.50 7.98
CA SER A 171 1.62 -8.54 8.54
C SER A 171 0.84 -7.30 8.09
N PRO A 172 -0.49 -7.29 8.26
CA PRO A 172 -1.27 -6.08 8.13
C PRO A 172 -0.66 -4.92 8.93
N SER A 173 -0.86 -3.70 8.43
CA SER A 173 -0.44 -2.50 9.14
C SER A 173 -0.99 -2.51 10.56
N ASN A 174 -0.18 -2.04 11.52
CA ASN A 174 -0.47 -2.06 12.97
C ASN A 174 -0.54 -3.42 13.67
N GLU A 175 -0.44 -4.56 12.98
CA GLU A 175 -0.37 -5.87 13.63
C GLU A 175 1.07 -6.34 13.90
N PRO A 176 1.38 -6.92 15.08
CA PRO A 176 2.71 -7.44 15.39
C PRO A 176 2.95 -8.80 14.72
N VAL A 177 4.16 -9.01 14.19
CA VAL A 177 4.60 -10.32 13.70
C VAL A 177 5.33 -11.07 14.80
N THR A 178 4.97 -12.34 15.01
CA THR A 178 5.65 -13.22 15.96
C THR A 178 6.39 -14.33 15.23
N ARG A 179 7.65 -14.53 15.61
CA ARG A 179 8.46 -15.65 15.15
C ARG A 179 8.60 -16.66 16.27
N TRP A 180 8.26 -17.91 15.98
CA TRP A 180 8.41 -19.03 16.91
C TRP A 180 9.76 -19.72 16.71
N VAL A 181 10.56 -19.78 17.77
CA VAL A 181 11.82 -20.55 17.76
C VAL A 181 11.50 -22.01 18.03
N ARG A 182 11.35 -22.83 16.97
CA ARG A 182 11.04 -24.26 17.11
C ARG A 182 12.26 -25.13 17.45
N ARG A 183 13.48 -24.68 17.14
CA ARG A 183 14.74 -25.34 17.50
C ARG A 183 15.84 -24.29 17.73
N SER A 184 15.97 -23.81 18.97
CA SER A 184 17.28 -23.34 19.46
C SER A 184 18.04 -24.60 19.89
N ASN A 185 19.24 -24.79 19.35
CA ASN A 185 20.02 -26.02 19.44
C ASN A 185 20.02 -26.66 20.84
N GLN A 186 19.98 -27.99 20.85
CA GLN A 186 20.59 -28.83 21.88
C GLN A 186 22.09 -28.56 21.93
#